data_AF-B9SKP4-F1
#
_entry.id   AF-B9SKP4-F1
#
_cell.length_a   1.000
_cell.length_b   1.000
_cell.length_c   1.000
_cell.angle_alpha   90.00
_cell.angle_beta   90.00
_cell.angle_gamma   90.00
#
_symmetry.space_group_name_H-M   'P 1'
#
loop_
_entity.id
_entity.type
_entity.pdbx_description
1 polymer ?
#
loop_
_entity_poly.entity_id
_entity_poly.type
_entity_poly.pdbx_seq_one_letter_code
_entity_poly.pdbx_strand_id
1 'polypeptide(L)' 'MQLLTPLQRLGIKKLNGVIPDEIRHLSKLEMLELHESEFYGPLPFSTRNLRMLHNLKS' A
#
# COMPACT_ATOMS: atom_id res chain seq x y z
N MET A 1 24.16 -6.21 -13.57
CA MET A 1 23.55 -6.04 -12.23
C MET A 1 22.36 -5.12 -12.38
N GLN A 2 21.13 -5.62 -12.31
CA GLN A 2 19.95 -4.76 -12.33
C GLN A 2 19.79 -4.10 -10.95
N LEU A 3 19.67 -2.77 -10.95
CA LEU A 3 19.27 -2.02 -9.76
C LEU A 3 17.81 -2.36 -9.48
N LEU A 4 17.51 -2.98 -8.34
CA LEU A 4 16.14 -3.14 -7.87
C LEU A 4 15.64 -1.75 -7.45
N THR A 5 14.82 -1.14 -8.31
CA THR A 5 14.15 0.11 -7.97
C THR A 5 13.08 -0.16 -6.92
N PRO A 6 13.03 0.64 -5.85
CA PRO A 6 11.98 0.53 -4.83
C PRO A 6 10.59 0.74 -5.44
N LEU A 7 9.61 -0.03 -4.96
CA LEU A 7 8.23 0.09 -5.41
C LEU A 7 7.61 1.41 -4.92
N GLN A 8 7.23 2.28 -5.85
CA GLN A 8 6.59 3.57 -5.56
C GLN A 8 5.07 3.54 -5.73
N ARG A 9 4.54 2.66 -6.58
CA ARG A 9 3.11 2.57 -6.87
C ARG A 9 2.64 1.13 -6.74
N LEU A 10 1.60 0.91 -5.95
CA LEU A 10 0.98 -0.39 -5.77
C LEU A 10 -0.51 -0.26 -6.08
N GLY A 11 -0.98 -1.05 -7.04
CA GLY A 11 -2.39 -1.24 -7.32
C GLY A 11 -2.83 -2.62 -6.82
N ILE A 12 -3.86 -2.67 -5.99
CA ILE A 12 -4.47 -3.91 -5.52
C ILE A 12 -5.89 -3.97 -6.10
N LYS A 13 -6.21 -5.07 -6.76
CA LYS A 13 -7.56 -5.33 -7.27
C LYS A 13 -8.25 -6.34 -6.37
N LYS A 14 -9.56 -6.17 -6.18
CA LYS A 14 -10.44 -7.15 -5.50
C LYS A 14 -9.92 -7.57 -4.12
N LEU A 15 -9.29 -6.65 -3.39
CA LEU A 15 -8.96 -6.90 -1.99
C LEU A 15 -10.28 -6.99 -1.23
N ASN A 16 -10.62 -8.17 -0.69
CA ASN A 16 -11.74 -8.34 0.24
C ASN A 16 -11.13 -8.66 1.60
N GLY A 17 -11.13 -7.69 2.51
CA GLY A 17 -10.38 -7.79 3.76
C GLY A 17 -9.78 -6.47 4.25
N VAL A 18 -8.87 -6.58 5.21
CA VAL A 18 -8.08 -5.45 5.72
C VAL A 18 -6.78 -5.30 4.92
N ILE A 19 -6.16 -4.13 4.97
CA ILE A 19 -4.76 -3.99 4.56
C ILE A 19 -3.87 -4.68 5.61
N PRO A 20 -2.95 -5.57 5.20
CA PRO A 20 -2.10 -6.30 6.13
C PRO A 20 -0.94 -5.44 6.66
N ASP A 21 -0.43 -5.78 7.85
CA ASP A 21 0.65 -5.04 8.53
C ASP A 21 1.96 -5.04 7.71
N GLU A 22 2.15 -6.02 6.84
CA GLU A 22 3.29 -6.19 5.93
C GLU A 22 3.46 -5.04 4.95
N ILE A 23 2.43 -4.19 4.76
CA ILE A 23 2.54 -2.99 3.94
C ILE A 23 3.71 -2.10 4.37
N ARG A 24 4.12 -2.15 5.65
CA ARG A 24 5.30 -1.45 6.20
C ARG A 24 6.60 -1.65 5.44
N HIS A 25 6.75 -2.77 4.72
CA HIS A 25 7.97 -3.04 3.94
C HIS A 25 8.05 -2.16 2.68
N LEU A 26 6.95 -1.54 2.27
CA LEU A 26 6.87 -0.63 1.13
C LEU A 26 7.16 0.81 1.59
N SER A 27 8.26 1.04 2.30
CA SER A 27 8.57 2.35 2.91
C SER A 27 8.77 3.49 1.91
N LYS A 28 8.97 3.16 0.63
CA LYS A 28 9.06 4.12 -0.48
C LYS A 28 7.78 4.20 -1.32
N LEU A 29 6.70 3.57 -0.88
CA LEU A 29 5.42 3.64 -1.56
C LEU A 29 4.89 5.06 -1.49
N GLU A 30 4.58 5.60 -2.66
CA GLU A 30 4.07 6.94 -2.89
C GLU A 30 2.56 6.91 -3.16
N MET A 31 2.10 5.84 -3.81
CA MET A 31 0.71 5.66 -4.19
C MET A 31 0.22 4.23 -3.94
N LEU A 32 -0.93 4.13 -3.26
CA LEU A 32 -1.71 2.91 -3.11
C LEU A 32 -3.08 3.12 -3.76
N GLU A 33 -3.41 2.27 -4.74
CA GLU A 33 -4.72 2.26 -5.39
C GLU A 33 -5.43 0.93 -5.11
N LEU A 34 -6.65 0.98 -4.58
CA LEU A 34 -7.48 -0.17 -4.18
C LEU A 34 -8.66 -0.35 -5.15
N HIS A 35 -8.37 -0.46 -6.44
CA HIS A 35 -9.39 -0.57 -7.49
C HIS A 35 -10.32 -1.77 -7.27
N GLU A 36 -11.64 -1.56 -7.38
CA GLU A 36 -12.65 -2.63 -7.27
C GLU A 36 -12.46 -3.50 -6.01
N SER A 37 -11.97 -2.91 -4.92
CA SER A 37 -11.69 -3.62 -3.67
C SER A 37 -12.79 -3.39 -2.65
N GLU A 38 -13.11 -4.45 -1.92
CA GLU A 38 -14.01 -4.46 -0.76
C GLU A 38 -13.16 -4.42 0.53
N PHE A 39 -12.23 -3.46 0.60
CA PHE A 39 -11.43 -3.26 1.79
C PHE A 39 -12.32 -2.76 2.94
N TYR A 40 -12.14 -3.34 4.13
CA TYR A 40 -12.84 -2.92 5.34
C TYR A 40 -11.91 -2.87 6.54
N GLY A 41 -12.38 -2.28 7.63
CA GLY A 41 -11.62 -2.15 8.88
C GLY A 41 -10.65 -0.97 8.89
N PRO A 42 -9.89 -0.81 9.99
CA PRO A 42 -8.94 0.29 10.12
C PRO A 42 -7.71 0.06 9.23
N LEU A 43 -7.05 1.16 8.86
CA LEU A 43 -5.68 1.07 8.35
C LEU A 43 -4.77 0.48 9.44
N PRO A 44 -3.87 -0.47 9.11
CA PRO A 44 -2.95 -1.02 10.09
C PRO A 44 -2.06 0.09 10.67
N PHE A 45 -1.65 -0.03 11.94
CA PHE A 45 -0.74 0.95 12.57
C PHE A 45 0.56 1.11 11.77
N SER A 46 0.96 0.05 11.08
CA SER A 46 2.13 -0.02 10.21
C SER A 46 2.07 0.93 9.00
N THR A 47 0.89 1.43 8.62
CA THR A 47 0.75 2.52 7.62
C THR A 47 1.52 3.77 8.01
N ARG A 48 1.77 4.00 9.31
CA ARG A 48 2.63 5.09 9.78
C ARG A 48 4.08 4.99 9.30
N ASN A 49 4.52 3.80 8.89
CA ASN A 49 5.87 3.56 8.34
C ASN A 49 5.95 3.96 6.85
N LEU A 50 4.81 4.18 6.19
CA LEU A 50 4.72 4.60 4.80
C LEU A 50 4.92 6.11 4.67
N ARG A 51 6.11 6.59 5.06
CA ARG A 51 6.41 8.03 5.14
C ARG A 51 6.30 8.77 3.81
N MET A 52 6.39 8.05 2.69
CA MET A 52 6.31 8.60 1.34
C MET A 52 4.88 8.52 0.75
N LEU A 53 3.94 7.83 1.41
CA LEU A 53 2.60 7.63 0.90
C LEU A 53 1.83 8.94 1.02
N HIS A 54 1.49 9.51 -0.12
CA HIS A 54 0.74 10.76 -0.22
C HIS A 54 -0.57 10.61 -1.01
N ASN A 55 -0.74 9.48 -1.71
CA ASN A 55 -1.94 9.17 -2.47
C ASN A 55 -2.49 7.79 -2.06
N LEU A 56 -3.63 7.79 -1.37
CA LEU A 56 -4.46 6.60 -1.15
C LEU A 56 -5.76 6.78 -1.93
N LYS A 57 -6.01 5.89 -2.90
CA LYS A 57 -7.25 5.89 -3.69
C LYS A 57 -7.95 4.55 -3.55
N SER A 58 -9.27 4.60 -3.39
CA SER A 58 -10.15 3.43 -3.52
C SER A 58 -10.85 3.44 -4.86
#